data_AF-Q71NE8-F1
#
_entry.id   AF-Q71NE8-F1
#
_cell.length_a   1.000
_cell.length_b   1.000
_cell.length_c   1.000
_cell.angle_alpha   90.00
_cell.angle_beta   90.00
_cell.angle_gamma   90.00
#
_symmetry.space_group_name_H-M   'P 1'
#
loop_
_entity.id
_entity.type
_entity.pdbx_description
1 polymer ?
#
loop_
_entity_poly.entity_id
_entity_poly.type
_entity_poly.pdbx_seq_one_letter_code
_entity_poly.pdbx_strand_id
1 'polypeptide(L)' 'MLTLCTIILIKLIKNKPFFWNYLEMETATLVAIFISCSPVSFTGYALYTAFGQPSKELRDPFEEHED' A
#
# COMPACT_ATOMS: atom_id res chain seq x y z
N MET A 1 -4.11 1.23 -1.38
CA MET A 1 -2.97 2.16 -1.48
C MET A 1 -1.89 1.66 -2.44
N LEU A 2 -1.38 0.43 -2.31
CA LEU A 2 -0.44 -0.15 -3.29
C LEU A 2 -1.00 -0.14 -4.73
N THR A 3 -2.28 -0.47 -4.90
CA THR A 3 -3.01 -0.41 -6.18
C THR A 3 -3.17 1.00 -6.72
N LEU A 4 -3.41 1.99 -5.87
CA LEU A 4 -3.45 3.40 -6.27
C LEU A 4 -2.06 3.91 -6.66
N CYS A 5 -1.02 3.54 -5.90
CA CYS A 5 0.36 3.89 -6.20
C CYS A 5 0.81 3.25 -7.52
N THR A 6 0.49 1.98 -7.78
CA THR A 6 0.81 1.32 -9.04
C THR A 6 -0.01 1.86 -10.20
N ILE A 7 -1.30 2.18 -10.02
CA ILE A 7 -2.12 2.85 -11.04
C ILE A 7 -1.55 4.23 -11.36
N ILE A 8 -1.19 5.04 -10.35
CA ILE A 8 -0.57 6.36 -10.54
C ILE A 8 0.77 6.22 -11.27
N LEU A 9 1.60 5.24 -10.91
CA LEU A 9 2.88 4.98 -11.57
C LEU A 9 2.69 4.52 -13.03
N ILE A 10 1.76 3.61 -13.30
CA ILE A 10 1.44 3.16 -14.66
C ILE A 10 0.88 4.31 -15.50
N LYS A 11 0.05 5.17 -14.90
CA LYS A 11 -0.56 6.34 -15.55
C LYS A 11 0.47 7.45 -15.80
N LEU A 12 1.44 7.63 -14.90
CA LEU A 12 2.64 8.46 -15.08
C LEU A 12 3.51 7.93 -16.23
N ILE A 13 3.77 6.62 -16.32
CA ILE A 13 4.62 6.05 -17.36
C ILE A 13 3.92 6.05 -18.73
N LYS A 14 2.62 5.74 -18.79
CA LYS A 14 1.89 5.58 -20.06
C LYS A 14 1.32 6.88 -20.62
N ASN A 15 1.03 7.87 -19.78
CA ASN A 15 0.33 9.07 -20.22
C ASN A 15 1.29 10.27 -20.23
N LYS A 16 2.03 10.44 -21.34
CA LYS A 16 2.96 11.56 -21.54
C LYS A 16 2.39 12.93 -21.14
N PRO A 17 1.21 13.37 -21.60
CA PRO A 17 0.70 14.71 -21.21
C PRO A 17 0.41 14.82 -19.71
N PHE A 18 -0.02 13.76 -19.03
CA PHE A 18 -0.27 13.76 -17.59
C PHE A 18 1.02 13.74 -16.76
N PHE A 19 2.05 13.04 -17.26
CA PHE A 19 3.38 13.03 -16.65
C PHE A 19 4.01 14.42 -16.63
N TRP A 20 3.89 15.18 -17.72
CA TRP A 20 4.39 16.56 -17.79
C TRP A 20 3.72 17.47 -16.74
N ASN A 21 2.40 17.35 -16.54
CA ASN A 21 1.69 18.08 -15.49
C ASN A 21 2.13 17.70 -14.06
N TYR A 22 2.55 16.45 -13.85
CA TYR A 22 3.13 16.01 -12.56
C TYR A 22 4.58 16.45 -12.37
N LEU A 23 5.37 16.51 -13.46
CA LEU A 23 6.75 17.00 -13.43
C LEU A 23 6.82 18.53 -13.24
N GLU A 24 5.75 19.24 -13.61
CA GLU A 24 5.56 20.66 -13.30
C GLU A 24 5.27 20.91 -11.82
N MET A 25 4.79 19.90 -11.06
CA MET A 25 4.84 20.01 -9.60
C MET A 25 6.30 20.01 -9.15
N GLU A 26 6.61 20.91 -8.22
CA GLU A 26 7.95 21.08 -7.67
C GLU A 26 8.55 19.72 -7.33
N THR A 27 9.74 19.43 -7.87
CA THR A 27 10.39 18.11 -7.73
C THR A 27 10.52 17.68 -6.27
N ALA A 28 10.66 18.65 -5.36
CA ALA A 28 10.65 18.43 -3.90
C ALA A 28 9.35 17.77 -3.41
N THR A 29 8.19 18.16 -3.95
CA THR A 29 6.88 17.60 -3.60
C THR A 29 6.77 16.14 -4.05
N LEU A 30 7.23 15.83 -5.26
CA LEU A 30 7.25 14.45 -5.77
C LEU A 30 8.14 13.55 -4.89
N VAL A 31 9.33 14.04 -4.55
CA VAL A 31 10.27 13.34 -3.68
C VAL A 31 9.70 13.15 -2.26
N ALA A 32 9.04 14.16 -1.71
CA ALA A 32 8.41 14.08 -0.39
C ALA A 32 7.26 13.06 -0.34
N ILE A 33 6.42 13.00 -1.38
CA ILE A 33 5.35 12.00 -1.49
C ILE A 33 5.93 10.58 -1.61
N PHE A 34 7.00 10.42 -2.40
CA PHE A 34 7.66 9.13 -2.56
C PHE A 34 8.28 8.63 -1.24
N ILE A 35 9.02 9.51 -0.55
CA ILE A 35 9.67 9.21 0.72
C ILE A 35 8.63 8.92 1.82
N SER A 36 7.49 9.62 1.83
CA SER A 36 6.43 9.38 2.82
C SER A 36 5.62 8.11 2.56
N CYS A 37 5.36 7.75 1.31
CA CYS A 37 4.55 6.57 0.96
C CYS A 37 5.32 5.24 1.07
N SER A 38 6.64 5.27 0.86
CA SER A 38 7.52 4.09 0.95
C SER A 38 7.44 3.36 2.31
N PRO A 39 7.67 4.01 3.47
CA PRO A 39 7.63 3.36 4.78
C PRO A 39 6.22 2.89 5.17
N VAL A 40 5.17 3.62 4.77
CA VAL A 40 3.77 3.22 5.02
C VAL A 40 3.46 1.90 4.32
N SER A 41 3.90 1.76 3.07
CA SER A 41 3.72 0.54 2.28
C SER A 41 4.50 -0.63 2.86
N PHE A 42 5.77 -0.40 3.24
CA PHE A 42 6.61 -1.43 3.85
C PHE A 42 6.04 -1.90 5.19
N THR A 43 5.60 -0.97 6.04
CA THR A 43 4.99 -1.27 7.34
C THR A 43 3.70 -2.05 7.17
N GLY A 44 2.84 -1.64 6.24
CA GLY A 44 1.60 -2.37 5.92
C GLY A 44 1.86 -3.79 5.41
N TYR A 45 2.88 -3.96 4.56
CA TYR A 45 3.28 -5.29 4.08
C TYR A 45 3.84 -6.15 5.20
N ALA A 46 4.74 -5.62 6.04
CA ALA A 46 5.30 -6.33 7.18
C ALA A 46 4.21 -6.78 8.16
N LEU A 47 3.22 -5.93 8.45
CA LEU A 47 2.05 -6.30 9.25
C LEU A 47 1.26 -7.43 8.61
N TYR A 48 0.97 -7.35 7.32
CA TYR A 48 0.27 -8.41 6.60
C TYR A 48 1.05 -9.74 6.61
N THR A 49 2.38 -9.71 6.45
CA THR A 49 3.21 -10.91 6.51
C THR A 49 3.30 -11.48 7.93
N ALA A 50 3.35 -10.64 8.96
CA ALA A 50 3.46 -11.06 10.36
C ALA A 50 2.17 -11.68 10.89
N PHE A 51 1.02 -11.06 10.62
CA PHE A 51 -0.28 -11.56 11.08
C PHE A 51 -0.94 -12.52 10.09
N GLY A 52 -0.53 -12.52 8.83
CA GLY A 52 -1.13 -13.32 7.78
C GLY A 52 -2.48 -12.79 7.34
N GLN A 53 -3.26 -13.65 6.67
CA GLN A 53 -4.64 -13.32 6.32
C GLN A 53 -5.52 -13.24 7.58
N PRO A 54 -6.51 -12.34 7.60
CA PRO A 54 -7.50 -12.33 8.68
C PRO A 54 -8.19 -13.70 8.76
N SER A 55 -8.38 -14.21 9.97
CA SER A 55 -9.08 -15.48 10.18
C SER A 55 -10.49 -15.40 9.62
N LYS A 56 -10.87 -16.34 8.76
CA LYS A 56 -12.22 -16.43 8.18
C LYS A 56 -13.24 -16.94 9.19
N GLU A 57 -12.80 -17.77 10.14
CA GLU A 57 -13.60 -18.34 11.21
C GLU A 57 -12.79 -18.20 12.50
N LEU A 58 -13.10 -17.14 13.26
CA LEU A 58 -12.54 -16.94 14.59
C LEU A 58 -13.29 -17.87 15.56
N ARG A 59 -12.93 -19.15 15.55
CA ARG A 59 -13.47 -20.14 16.49
C ARG A 59 -12.82 -19.94 17.86
N ASP A 60 -13.62 -20.01 18.92
CA ASP A 60 -13.09 -20.00 20.27
C ASP A 60 -12.24 -21.28 20.50
N PRO A 61 -10.94 -21.15 20.81
CA PRO A 61 -10.08 -22.30 21.02
C PRO A 61 -10.47 -23.16 22.23
N PHE A 62 -11.36 -22.70 23.10
CA PHE A 62 -11.79 -23.45 24.29
C PHE A 62 -13.10 -24.22 24.11
N GLU A 63 -13.80 -24.02 23.00
CA GLU A 63 -15.12 -24.62 22.74
C GLU A 63 -15.08 -26.16 22.60
N GLU A 64 -13.92 -26.72 22.26
CA GLU A 64 -13.68 -28.18 22.17
C GLU A 64 -13.27 -28.83 23.50
N HIS A 65 -13.20 -28.06 24.59
CA HIS A 65 -12.71 -28.52 25.90
C HIS A 65 -13.78 -28.58 26.98
N GLU A 66 -15.06 -28.41 26.63
CA GLU A 66 -16.18 -28.42 27.59
C GLU A 66 -16.82 -29.83 27.83
N ASP A 67 -16.24 -30.91 27.28
CA ASP A 67 -16.75 -32.29 27.38
C ASP A 67 -15.83 -33.25 28.16
#